data_AF-A0A2L0CWU6-F1
#
_entry.id   AF-A0A2L0CWU6-F1
#
_cell.length_a   1.000
_cell.length_b   1.000
_cell.length_c   1.000
_cell.angle_alpha   90.00
_cell.angle_beta   90.00
_cell.angle_gamma   90.00
#
_symmetry.space_group_name_H-M   'P 1'
#
loop_
_entity.id
_entity.type
_entity.pdbx_description
1 polymer ?
#
loop_
_entity_poly.entity_id
_entity_poly.type
_entity_poly.pdbx_seq_one_letter_code
_entity_poly.pdbx_strand_id
1 'polypeptide(L)'
;FEHPESPIVFLSACYFLVSVGYLIRVGIGHEEVACEGPIIKYSSTGPSLCTLVFLLVYFFGMASSIWWVVLSLTWFLAAGLKWGNEAIASYAQYFHIAAWLIPTFQTLAVLLSGAVDGDPVSGICYVGNMNMANLRTYVLAPLIAYLLLGTSFLMAGFVSLFRIRNVIKKQGGAGAGSKADKLEKLMIRIGIFSVLYTVPAIIVISCHLYENAFHEEWLRSIACSCPNHMAAPKVRPVYYILMLKYFMALAVGITSGVWIWSGK
;
A
#
# COMPACT_ATOMS: atom_id res chain seq x y z
N PHE A 1 -13.73 11.53 14.98
CA PHE A 1 -12.61 11.98 14.12
C PHE A 1 -13.23 12.75 12.98
N GLU A 2 -12.92 14.04 12.87
CA GLU A 2 -13.38 14.88 11.75
C GLU A 2 -12.27 14.95 10.69
N HIS A 3 -12.60 15.31 9.45
CA HIS A 3 -11.56 15.65 8.47
C HIS A 3 -10.68 16.77 9.06
N PRO A 4 -9.33 16.65 9.02
CA PRO A 4 -8.51 15.92 8.05
C PRO A 4 -7.97 14.54 8.50
N GLU A 5 -8.31 14.05 9.70
CA GLU A 5 -7.72 12.82 10.29
C GLU A 5 -8.50 11.54 9.94
N SER A 6 -9.72 11.66 9.40
CA SER A 6 -10.55 10.53 8.94
C SER A 6 -9.82 9.52 8.02
N PRO A 7 -8.98 9.93 7.03
CA PRO A 7 -8.27 8.97 6.17
C PRO A 7 -7.36 8.01 6.94
N ILE A 8 -6.78 8.42 8.08
CA ILE A 8 -5.89 7.57 8.88
C ILE A 8 -6.67 6.42 9.54
N VAL A 9 -7.93 6.65 9.90
CA VAL A 9 -8.82 5.62 10.44
C VAL A 9 -9.12 4.56 9.38
N PHE A 10 -9.48 4.98 8.16
CA PHE A 10 -9.74 4.04 7.07
C PHE A 10 -8.50 3.29 6.62
N LEU A 11 -7.34 3.95 6.59
CA LEU A 11 -6.05 3.31 6.33
C LEU A 11 -5.75 2.24 7.38
N SER A 12 -5.97 2.53 8.67
CA SER A 12 -5.79 1.56 9.75
C SER A 12 -6.76 0.37 9.61
N ALA A 13 -8.02 0.62 9.26
CA ALA A 13 -9.00 -0.43 9.01
C ALA A 13 -8.61 -1.32 7.82
N CYS A 14 -8.05 -0.74 6.75
CA CYS A 14 -7.53 -1.49 5.62
C CYS A 14 -6.39 -2.42 6.05
N TYR A 15 -5.39 -1.91 6.79
CA TYR A 15 -4.27 -2.75 7.26
C TYR A 15 -4.70 -3.82 8.27
N PHE A 16 -5.73 -3.56 9.07
CA PHE A 16 -6.34 -4.59 9.91
C PHE A 16 -6.88 -5.76 9.06
N LEU A 17 -7.64 -5.46 8.01
CA LEU A 17 -8.21 -6.50 7.13
C LEU A 17 -7.14 -7.21 6.28
N VAL A 18 -6.11 -6.49 5.83
CA VAL A 18 -4.92 -7.10 5.20
C VAL A 18 -4.27 -8.08 6.18
N SER A 19 -4.09 -7.70 7.45
CA SER A 19 -3.52 -8.56 8.49
C SER A 19 -4.37 -9.80 8.73
N VAL A 20 -5.70 -9.67 8.75
CA VAL A 20 -6.62 -10.83 8.81
C VAL A 20 -6.39 -11.78 7.63
N GLY A 21 -6.21 -11.26 6.41
CA GLY A 21 -5.86 -12.06 5.24
C GLY A 21 -4.60 -12.92 5.44
N TYR A 22 -3.53 -12.33 5.98
CA TYR A 22 -2.30 -13.07 6.32
C TYR A 22 -2.47 -14.06 7.47
N LEU A 23 -3.38 -13.80 8.41
CA LEU A 23 -3.63 -14.68 9.57
C LEU A 23 -4.48 -15.91 9.22
N ILE A 24 -5.34 -15.82 8.19
CA ILE A 24 -6.15 -16.97 7.75
C ILE A 24 -5.27 -18.19 7.43
N ARG A 25 -4.15 -17.99 6.74
CA ARG A 25 -3.22 -19.09 6.42
C ARG A 25 -2.56 -19.72 7.66
N VAL A 26 -2.47 -18.98 8.77
CA VAL A 26 -1.92 -19.47 10.04
C VAL A 26 -2.93 -20.37 10.76
N GLY A 27 -4.22 -20.01 10.69
CA GLY A 27 -5.29 -20.79 11.33
C GLY A 27 -5.71 -22.03 10.55
N ILE A 28 -5.80 -21.93 9.21
CA ILE A 28 -6.31 -23.02 8.35
C ILE A 28 -5.17 -23.87 7.77
N GLY A 29 -4.00 -23.27 7.53
CA GLY A 29 -2.88 -23.90 6.84
C GLY A 29 -2.68 -23.38 5.42
N HIS A 30 -1.43 -23.36 4.95
CA HIS A 30 -1.11 -22.86 3.61
C HIS A 30 -1.62 -23.77 2.50
N GLU A 31 -1.75 -25.08 2.74
CA GLU A 31 -2.20 -26.06 1.74
C GLU A 31 -3.63 -25.77 1.29
N GLU A 32 -4.54 -25.56 2.23
CA GLU A 32 -5.95 -25.25 1.94
C GLU A 32 -6.14 -23.90 1.25
N VAL A 33 -5.31 -22.92 1.60
CA VAL A 33 -5.40 -21.56 1.05
C VAL A 33 -4.79 -21.49 -0.34
N ALA A 34 -3.53 -21.88 -0.50
CA ALA A 34 -2.71 -21.55 -1.67
C ALA A 34 -2.38 -22.75 -2.57
N CYS A 35 -2.67 -24.00 -2.16
CA CYS A 35 -2.32 -25.20 -2.93
C CYS A 35 -3.56 -25.93 -3.49
N GLU A 36 -3.35 -26.67 -4.58
CA GLU A 36 -4.28 -27.65 -5.13
C GLU A 36 -3.58 -29.02 -5.09
N GLY A 37 -3.71 -29.73 -3.96
CA GLY A 37 -2.90 -30.92 -3.69
C GLY A 37 -1.41 -30.58 -3.60
N PRO A 38 -0.51 -31.28 -4.32
CA PRO A 38 0.94 -31.05 -4.23
C PRO A 38 1.43 -29.82 -5.02
N ILE A 39 0.55 -29.13 -5.76
CA ILE A 39 0.90 -27.99 -6.62
C ILE A 39 0.33 -26.68 -6.06
N ILE A 40 0.98 -25.55 -6.36
CA ILE A 40 0.45 -24.23 -6.04
C ILE A 40 -0.76 -23.93 -6.94
N LYS A 41 -1.74 -23.16 -6.45
CA LYS A 41 -2.86 -22.69 -7.27
C LYS A 41 -2.36 -21.70 -8.33
N TYR A 42 -2.50 -22.04 -9.61
CA TYR A 42 -2.13 -21.15 -10.72
C TYR A 42 -3.26 -20.21 -11.17
N SER A 43 -4.50 -20.57 -10.85
CA SER A 43 -5.67 -19.74 -11.12
C SER A 43 -6.78 -20.11 -10.14
N SER A 44 -7.43 -19.11 -9.55
CA SER A 44 -8.64 -19.29 -8.74
C SER A 44 -9.79 -18.54 -9.40
N THR A 45 -10.70 -19.29 -10.03
CA THR A 45 -11.93 -18.75 -10.63
C THR A 45 -13.13 -19.10 -9.74
N GLY A 46 -13.66 -18.11 -9.02
CA GLY A 46 -14.87 -18.26 -8.20
C GLY A 46 -14.65 -18.22 -6.68
N PRO A 47 -15.69 -18.48 -5.89
CA PRO A 47 -15.62 -18.42 -4.42
C PRO A 47 -14.76 -19.54 -3.85
N SER A 48 -13.69 -19.18 -3.13
CA SER A 48 -12.80 -20.11 -2.44
C SER A 48 -12.07 -19.39 -1.30
N LEU A 49 -11.40 -20.13 -0.41
CA LEU A 49 -10.53 -19.54 0.62
C LEU A 49 -9.40 -18.71 -0.01
N CYS A 50 -8.84 -19.17 -1.13
CA CYS A 50 -7.86 -18.45 -1.92
C CYS A 50 -8.41 -17.08 -2.37
N THR A 51 -9.61 -17.07 -2.96
CA THR A 51 -10.27 -15.83 -3.39
C THR A 51 -10.59 -14.91 -2.21
N LEU A 52 -11.02 -15.44 -1.06
CA LEU A 52 -11.26 -14.64 0.15
C LEU A 52 -9.98 -13.96 0.65
N VAL A 53 -8.88 -14.71 0.74
CA VAL A 53 -7.57 -14.16 1.17
C VAL A 53 -7.07 -13.13 0.16
N PHE A 54 -7.19 -13.40 -1.13
CA PHE A 54 -6.90 -12.42 -2.18
C PHE A 54 -7.72 -11.13 -1.99
N LEU A 55 -9.03 -11.22 -1.75
CA LEU A 55 -9.87 -10.05 -1.50
C LEU A 55 -9.39 -9.28 -0.27
N LEU A 56 -9.10 -9.96 0.84
CA LEU A 56 -8.63 -9.30 2.07
C LEU A 56 -7.29 -8.58 1.90
N VAL A 57 -6.36 -9.17 1.14
CA VAL A 57 -5.00 -8.61 0.98
C VAL A 57 -4.95 -7.58 -0.16
N TYR A 58 -5.51 -7.90 -1.32
CA TYR A 58 -5.43 -7.05 -2.52
C TYR A 58 -6.38 -5.84 -2.45
N PHE A 59 -7.67 -6.05 -2.20
CA PHE A 59 -8.64 -4.96 -2.20
C PHE A 59 -8.30 -3.93 -1.13
N PHE A 60 -8.07 -4.36 0.11
CA PHE A 60 -7.73 -3.45 1.20
C PHE A 60 -6.31 -2.90 1.08
N GLY A 61 -5.36 -3.63 0.49
CA GLY A 61 -4.04 -3.10 0.14
C GLY A 61 -4.13 -1.93 -0.85
N MET A 62 -4.90 -2.09 -1.93
CA MET A 62 -5.13 -1.03 -2.91
C MET A 62 -5.92 0.14 -2.33
N ALA A 63 -6.97 -0.14 -1.54
CA ALA A 63 -7.73 0.89 -0.85
C ALA A 63 -6.85 1.70 0.12
N SER A 64 -5.94 1.04 0.86
CA SER A 64 -5.01 1.73 1.75
C SER A 64 -4.08 2.70 1.00
N SER A 65 -3.63 2.32 -0.21
CA SER A 65 -2.79 3.17 -1.05
C SER A 65 -3.54 4.41 -1.53
N ILE A 66 -4.82 4.27 -1.88
CA ILE A 66 -5.65 5.42 -2.27
C ILE A 66 -5.98 6.29 -1.06
N TRP A 67 -6.23 5.71 0.11
CA TRP A 67 -6.41 6.48 1.35
C TRP A 67 -5.16 7.30 1.70
N TRP A 68 -3.96 6.79 1.42
CA TRP A 68 -2.73 7.57 1.54
C TRP A 68 -2.63 8.70 0.51
N VAL A 69 -3.05 8.47 -0.75
CA VAL A 69 -3.14 9.55 -1.75
C VAL A 69 -4.12 10.64 -1.29
N VAL A 70 -5.30 10.25 -0.79
CA VAL A 70 -6.29 11.17 -0.21
C VAL A 70 -5.70 11.94 0.97
N LEU A 71 -4.98 11.28 1.88
CA LEU A 71 -4.30 11.93 2.99
C LEU A 71 -3.26 12.96 2.53
N SER A 72 -2.49 12.62 1.49
CA SER A 72 -1.49 13.51 0.89
C SER A 72 -2.15 14.72 0.22
N LEU A 73 -3.27 14.50 -0.48
CA LEU A 73 -4.09 15.55 -1.08
C LEU A 73 -4.67 16.48 -0.02
N THR A 74 -5.35 15.96 1.00
CA THR A 74 -5.97 16.79 2.06
C THR A 74 -4.91 17.56 2.83
N TRP A 75 -3.73 16.96 3.04
CA TRP A 75 -2.59 17.67 3.60
C TRP A 75 -2.13 18.83 2.71
N PHE A 76 -2.00 18.62 1.39
CA PHE A 76 -1.68 19.69 0.46
C PHE A 76 -2.76 20.79 0.42
N LEU A 77 -4.04 20.43 0.43
CA LEU A 77 -5.15 21.42 0.45
C LEU A 77 -5.10 22.27 1.72
N ALA A 78 -4.84 21.66 2.88
CA ALA A 78 -4.70 22.38 4.14
C ALA A 78 -3.42 23.23 4.17
N ALA A 79 -2.27 22.67 3.76
CA ALA A 79 -0.95 23.28 3.87
C ALA A 79 -0.65 24.32 2.79
N GLY A 80 -1.00 24.00 1.56
CA GLY A 80 -0.71 24.81 0.39
C GLY A 80 -1.82 25.79 0.06
N LEU A 81 -3.07 25.33 0.06
CA LEU A 81 -4.22 26.16 -0.32
C LEU A 81 -4.96 26.77 0.88
N LYS A 82 -4.53 26.46 2.11
CA LYS A 82 -5.13 26.97 3.36
C LYS A 82 -6.62 26.66 3.48
N TRP A 83 -7.07 25.54 2.90
CA TRP A 83 -8.46 25.12 3.04
C TRP A 83 -8.79 24.83 4.51
N GLY A 84 -9.93 25.31 4.98
CA GLY A 84 -10.45 24.98 6.30
C GLY A 84 -10.99 23.55 6.36
N ASN A 85 -11.10 22.99 7.57
CA ASN A 85 -11.59 21.62 7.77
C ASN A 85 -12.99 21.40 7.19
N GLU A 86 -13.88 22.39 7.30
CA GLU A 86 -15.24 22.36 6.73
C GLU A 86 -15.23 22.27 5.20
N ALA A 87 -14.32 23.00 4.55
CA ALA A 87 -14.14 22.95 3.10
C ALA A 87 -13.58 21.59 2.65
N ILE A 88 -12.74 20.92 3.43
CA ILE A 88 -12.28 19.57 3.11
C ILE A 88 -13.38 18.55 3.37
N ALA A 89 -14.14 18.71 4.45
CA ALA A 89 -15.23 17.80 4.83
C ALA A 89 -16.37 17.80 3.80
N SER A 90 -16.65 18.93 3.15
CA SER A 90 -17.68 18.99 2.10
C SER A 90 -17.36 18.15 0.87
N TYR A 91 -16.08 17.79 0.64
CA TYR A 91 -15.63 16.91 -0.43
C TYR A 91 -15.43 15.44 0.01
N ALA A 92 -15.70 15.11 1.27
CA ALA A 92 -15.49 13.77 1.83
C ALA A 92 -16.12 12.66 0.99
N GLN A 93 -17.35 12.88 0.50
CA GLN A 93 -18.05 11.90 -0.33
C GLN A 93 -17.27 11.52 -1.58
N TYR A 94 -16.64 12.48 -2.26
CA TYR A 94 -15.82 12.21 -3.45
C TYR A 94 -14.58 11.38 -3.10
N PHE A 95 -13.93 11.67 -1.97
CA PHE A 95 -12.77 10.90 -1.50
C PHE A 95 -13.16 9.45 -1.20
N HIS A 96 -14.30 9.23 -0.55
CA HIS A 96 -14.82 7.90 -0.28
C HIS A 96 -15.15 7.12 -1.55
N ILE A 97 -15.84 7.76 -2.50
CA ILE A 97 -16.17 7.14 -3.79
C ILE A 97 -14.89 6.69 -4.50
N ALA A 98 -13.87 7.56 -4.59
CA ALA A 98 -12.60 7.21 -5.22
C ALA A 98 -11.87 6.07 -4.48
N ALA A 99 -11.78 6.16 -3.15
CA ALA A 99 -11.06 5.20 -2.32
C ALA A 99 -11.66 3.78 -2.33
N TRP A 100 -12.96 3.65 -2.59
CA TRP A 100 -13.62 2.34 -2.62
C TRP A 100 -13.91 1.81 -4.03
N LEU A 101 -14.29 2.68 -4.97
CA LEU A 101 -14.61 2.22 -6.33
C LEU A 101 -13.38 1.84 -7.14
N ILE A 102 -12.28 2.60 -7.03
CA ILE A 102 -11.07 2.29 -7.80
C ILE A 102 -10.53 0.89 -7.44
N PRO A 103 -10.34 0.52 -6.15
CA PRO A 103 -9.93 -0.84 -5.79
C PRO A 103 -10.96 -1.90 -6.17
N THR A 104 -12.26 -1.56 -6.16
CA THR A 104 -13.33 -2.46 -6.62
C THR A 104 -13.14 -2.83 -8.09
N PHE A 105 -12.95 -1.83 -8.97
CA PHE A 105 -12.71 -2.09 -10.39
C PHE A 105 -11.40 -2.84 -10.64
N GLN A 106 -10.34 -2.50 -9.91
CA GLN A 106 -9.07 -3.23 -9.99
C GLN A 106 -9.23 -4.70 -9.59
N THR A 107 -9.94 -4.96 -8.50
CA THR A 107 -10.20 -6.31 -7.99
C THR A 107 -11.05 -7.11 -8.98
N LEU A 108 -12.10 -6.48 -9.53
CA LEU A 108 -12.93 -7.09 -10.55
C LEU A 108 -12.12 -7.46 -11.80
N ALA A 109 -11.23 -6.58 -12.26
CA ALA A 109 -10.36 -6.87 -13.40
C ALA A 109 -9.43 -8.07 -13.17
N VAL A 110 -8.90 -8.23 -11.94
CA VAL A 110 -8.09 -9.39 -11.56
C VAL A 110 -8.92 -10.68 -11.53
N LEU A 111 -10.14 -10.62 -10.97
CA LEU A 111 -11.02 -11.79 -10.88
C LEU A 111 -11.49 -12.25 -12.26
N LEU A 112 -11.89 -11.32 -13.13
CA LEU A 112 -12.35 -11.61 -14.48
C LEU A 112 -11.25 -12.15 -15.39
N SER A 113 -9.98 -11.81 -15.10
CA SER A 113 -8.82 -12.36 -15.83
C SER A 113 -8.36 -13.72 -15.30
N GLY A 114 -8.95 -14.24 -14.22
CA GLY A 114 -8.50 -15.48 -13.59
C GLY A 114 -7.06 -15.40 -13.07
N ALA A 115 -6.58 -14.18 -12.77
CA ALA A 115 -5.17 -13.89 -12.48
C ALA A 115 -4.78 -14.11 -11.00
N VAL A 116 -5.70 -14.59 -10.17
CA VAL A 116 -5.45 -14.90 -8.76
C VAL A 116 -4.70 -16.22 -8.66
N ASP A 117 -3.50 -16.18 -8.09
CA ASP A 117 -2.60 -17.32 -7.91
C ASP A 117 -2.07 -17.42 -6.47
N GLY A 118 -1.64 -18.60 -6.09
CA GLY A 118 -1.01 -18.87 -4.80
C GLY A 118 0.42 -18.37 -4.75
N ASP A 119 0.81 -17.84 -3.60
CA ASP A 119 2.18 -17.43 -3.30
C ASP A 119 2.94 -18.59 -2.63
N PRO A 120 3.99 -19.14 -3.27
CA PRO A 120 4.74 -20.27 -2.73
C PRO A 120 5.56 -19.94 -1.48
N VAL A 121 5.77 -18.66 -1.18
CA VAL A 121 6.59 -18.20 -0.05
C VAL A 121 5.71 -17.86 1.16
N SER A 122 4.66 -17.06 0.94
CA SER A 122 3.78 -16.64 2.03
C SER A 122 2.57 -17.55 2.23
N GLY A 123 2.27 -18.48 1.32
CA GLY A 123 1.15 -19.41 1.47
C GLY A 123 -0.22 -18.72 1.49
N ILE A 124 -0.33 -17.53 0.89
CA ILE A 124 -1.58 -16.81 0.66
C ILE A 124 -1.91 -16.84 -0.83
N CYS A 125 -3.08 -16.30 -1.21
CA CYS A 125 -3.35 -15.99 -2.61
C CYS A 125 -3.27 -14.50 -2.87
N TYR A 126 -2.65 -14.15 -4.00
CA TYR A 126 -2.52 -12.79 -4.49
C TYR A 126 -2.59 -12.79 -6.02
N VAL A 127 -2.24 -11.68 -6.68
CA VAL A 127 -2.14 -11.62 -8.15
C VAL A 127 -0.70 -11.43 -8.57
N GLY A 128 -0.30 -12.18 -9.60
CA GLY A 128 1.01 -12.02 -10.21
C GLY A 128 2.15 -12.66 -9.41
N ASN A 129 1.87 -13.69 -8.62
CA ASN A 129 2.92 -14.47 -7.97
C ASN A 129 3.66 -15.35 -8.99
N MET A 130 2.93 -15.97 -9.92
CA MET A 130 3.45 -16.90 -10.94
C MET A 130 3.46 -16.29 -12.34
N ASN A 131 2.82 -15.13 -12.55
CA ASN A 131 2.76 -14.45 -13.83
C ASN A 131 3.19 -12.98 -13.71
N MET A 132 4.38 -12.67 -14.24
CA MET A 132 4.96 -11.32 -14.16
C MET A 132 4.24 -10.27 -15.00
N ALA A 133 3.45 -10.66 -16.01
CA ALA A 133 2.60 -9.71 -16.73
C ALA A 133 1.42 -9.24 -15.86
N ASN A 134 0.84 -10.15 -15.07
CA ASN A 134 -0.19 -9.83 -14.09
C ASN A 134 0.38 -8.95 -12.96
N LEU A 135 1.58 -9.27 -12.47
CA LEU A 135 2.29 -8.44 -11.47
C LEU A 135 2.48 -7.00 -11.97
N ARG A 136 2.97 -6.83 -13.21
CA ARG A 136 3.17 -5.52 -13.83
C ARG A 136 1.87 -4.73 -13.93
N THR A 137 0.82 -5.38 -14.42
CA THR A 137 -0.44 -4.73 -14.77
C THR A 137 -1.28 -4.39 -13.55
N TYR A 138 -1.43 -5.34 -12.62
CA TYR A 138 -2.37 -5.22 -11.51
C TYR A 138 -1.73 -4.73 -10.21
N VAL A 139 -0.40 -4.81 -10.06
CA VAL A 139 0.29 -4.43 -8.82
C VAL A 139 1.21 -3.25 -9.05
N LEU A 140 2.26 -3.41 -9.88
CA LEU A 140 3.28 -2.38 -10.06
C LEU A 140 2.72 -1.10 -10.68
N ALA A 141 1.97 -1.19 -11.78
CA ALA A 141 1.44 0.00 -12.46
C ALA A 141 0.54 0.85 -11.54
N PRO A 142 -0.44 0.28 -10.81
CA PRO A 142 -1.20 1.03 -9.82
C PRO A 142 -0.37 1.62 -8.69
N LEU A 143 0.51 0.83 -8.06
CA LEU A 143 1.30 1.29 -6.93
C LEU A 143 2.24 2.45 -7.31
N ILE A 144 2.87 2.37 -8.50
CA ILE A 144 3.70 3.46 -9.03
C ILE A 144 2.84 4.70 -9.30
N ALA A 145 1.67 4.55 -9.94
CA ALA A 145 0.77 5.67 -10.21
C ALA A 145 0.31 6.37 -8.91
N TYR A 146 -0.07 5.59 -7.90
CA TYR A 146 -0.46 6.11 -6.59
C TYR A 146 0.71 6.82 -5.91
N LEU A 147 1.89 6.19 -5.88
CA LEU A 147 3.11 6.75 -5.28
C LEU A 147 3.47 8.09 -5.93
N LEU A 148 3.50 8.17 -7.26
CA LEU A 148 3.79 9.41 -7.98
C LEU A 148 2.77 10.50 -7.67
N LEU A 149 1.48 10.16 -7.67
CA LEU A 149 0.42 11.11 -7.36
C LEU A 149 0.51 11.62 -5.92
N GLY A 150 0.62 10.74 -4.93
CA GLY A 150 0.72 11.13 -3.52
C GLY A 150 2.00 11.92 -3.21
N THR A 151 3.15 11.49 -3.73
CA THR A 151 4.42 12.23 -3.55
C THR A 151 4.38 13.61 -4.21
N SER A 152 3.70 13.77 -5.36
CA SER A 152 3.51 15.09 -5.98
C SER A 152 2.75 16.05 -5.06
N PHE A 153 1.69 15.59 -4.39
CA PHE A 153 0.97 16.40 -3.40
C PHE A 153 1.81 16.71 -2.17
N LEU A 154 2.60 15.75 -1.67
CA LEU A 154 3.52 15.98 -0.55
C LEU A 154 4.61 17.00 -0.89
N MET A 155 5.18 16.95 -2.08
CA MET A 155 6.15 17.95 -2.53
C MET A 155 5.50 19.33 -2.64
N ALA A 156 4.32 19.42 -3.26
CA ALA A 156 3.60 20.69 -3.42
C ALA A 156 3.25 21.31 -2.06
N GLY A 157 2.77 20.52 -1.10
CA GLY A 157 2.44 21.01 0.23
C GLY A 157 3.68 21.43 1.03
N PHE A 158 4.80 20.70 0.89
CA PHE A 158 6.06 21.06 1.53
C PHE A 158 6.55 22.41 1.00
N VAL A 159 6.64 22.58 -0.33
CA VAL A 159 7.05 23.84 -0.98
C VAL A 159 6.19 25.01 -0.51
N SER A 160 4.86 24.84 -0.44
CA SER A 160 3.98 25.91 0.04
C SER A 160 4.18 26.25 1.51
N LEU A 161 4.44 25.27 2.38
CA LEU A 161 4.76 25.54 3.80
C LEU A 161 6.05 26.34 3.95
N PHE A 162 7.11 26.00 3.22
CA PHE A 162 8.36 26.76 3.26
C PHE A 162 8.18 28.20 2.77
N ARG A 163 7.40 28.40 1.70
CA ARG A 163 7.11 29.74 1.18
C ARG A 163 6.39 30.61 2.22
N ILE A 164 5.38 30.06 2.90
CA ILE A 164 4.63 30.78 3.93
C ILE A 164 5.52 31.10 5.14
N ARG A 165 6.27 30.11 5.65
CA ARG A 165 7.17 30.32 6.81
C ARG A 165 8.26 31.34 6.53
N ASN A 166 8.82 31.35 5.32
CA ASN A 166 9.81 32.35 4.92
C ASN A 166 9.25 33.78 4.88
N VAL A 167 7.99 33.96 4.46
CA VAL A 167 7.33 35.29 4.45
C VAL A 167 7.01 35.75 5.87
N ILE A 168 6.46 34.86 6.71
CA ILE A 168 6.11 35.20 8.11
C ILE A 168 7.37 35.57 8.92
N LYS A 169 8.47 34.84 8.75
CA LYS A 169 9.74 35.13 9.42
C LYS A 169 10.31 36.51 9.02
N LYS A 170 10.01 36.99 7.81
CA LYS A 170 10.40 38.33 7.34
C LYS A 170 9.50 39.46 7.87
N GLN A 171 8.29 39.16 8.35
CA GLN A 171 7.30 40.17 8.78
C GLN A 171 7.22 40.39 10.31
N GLY A 172 8.12 39.82 11.11
CA GLY A 172 8.21 40.15 12.55
C GLY A 172 6.96 39.76 13.35
N GLY A 173 6.50 38.51 13.18
CA GLY A 173 5.21 37.97 13.61
C GLY A 173 4.65 38.45 14.95
N ALA A 174 3.60 39.28 14.87
CA ALA A 174 2.73 39.61 15.98
C ALA A 174 1.32 39.06 15.74
N GLY A 175 0.80 38.27 16.69
CA GLY A 175 -0.62 38.31 17.05
C GLY A 175 -1.62 37.35 16.38
N ALA A 176 -1.34 36.04 16.28
CA ALA A 176 -2.39 35.04 16.01
C ALA A 176 -2.17 33.73 16.82
N GLY A 177 -1.94 33.89 18.13
CA GLY A 177 -1.52 32.81 19.03
C GLY A 177 -2.66 31.89 19.48
N SER A 178 -2.35 30.58 19.56
CA SER A 178 -3.16 29.44 20.05
C SER A 178 -3.87 28.60 18.98
N LYS A 179 -4.90 29.09 18.26
CA LYS A 179 -5.67 28.23 17.32
C LYS A 179 -4.87 27.88 16.05
N ALA A 180 -4.11 28.82 15.50
CA ALA A 180 -3.25 28.58 14.34
C ALA A 180 -2.10 27.61 14.65
N ASP A 181 -1.50 27.71 15.85
CA ASP A 181 -0.42 26.83 16.31
C ASP A 181 -0.88 25.37 16.46
N LYS A 182 -2.11 25.16 16.95
CA LYS A 182 -2.71 23.80 17.01
C LYS A 182 -2.92 23.19 15.62
N LEU A 183 -3.41 23.99 14.67
CA LEU A 183 -3.62 23.54 13.29
C LEU A 183 -2.28 23.25 12.59
N GLU A 184 -1.28 24.10 12.77
CA GLU A 184 0.08 23.88 12.24
C GLU A 184 0.71 22.61 12.80
N LYS A 185 0.61 22.37 14.12
CA LYS A 185 1.09 21.13 14.75
C LYS A 185 0.40 19.90 14.20
N LEU A 186 -0.93 19.93 14.02
CA LEU A 186 -1.69 18.83 13.42
C LEU A 186 -1.21 18.54 11.99
N MET A 187 -0.99 19.58 11.19
CA MET A 187 -0.55 19.44 9.80
C MET A 187 0.88 18.92 9.68
N ILE A 188 1.81 19.38 10.52
CA ILE A 188 3.18 18.85 10.57
C ILE A 188 3.14 17.36 10.92
N ARG A 189 2.33 17.00 11.91
CA ARG A 189 2.14 15.60 12.33
C ARG A 189 1.67 14.77 11.13
N ILE A 190 0.62 15.22 10.43
CA ILE A 190 0.04 14.48 9.28
C ILE A 190 1.09 14.34 8.16
N GLY A 191 1.87 15.39 7.90
CA GLY A 191 2.96 15.36 6.93
C GLY A 191 4.03 14.31 7.27
N ILE A 192 4.45 14.22 8.53
CA ILE A 192 5.40 13.19 9.00
C ILE A 192 4.82 11.80 8.75
N PHE A 193 3.55 11.57 9.09
CA PHE A 193 2.90 10.27 8.87
C PHE A 193 2.87 9.89 7.37
N SER A 194 2.54 10.83 6.49
CA SER A 194 2.53 10.57 5.04
C SER A 194 3.93 10.28 4.47
N VAL A 195 4.98 10.92 4.98
CA VAL A 195 6.38 10.60 4.62
C VAL A 195 6.77 9.22 5.14
N LEU A 196 6.40 8.88 6.38
CA LEU A 196 6.65 7.56 6.95
C LEU A 196 5.96 6.44 6.17
N TYR A 197 4.79 6.67 5.58
CA TYR A 197 4.12 5.72 4.67
C TYR A 197 4.90 5.53 3.36
N THR A 198 5.50 6.61 2.84
CA THR A 198 6.17 6.61 1.53
C THR A 198 7.36 5.65 1.52
N VAL A 199 8.08 5.52 2.63
CA VAL A 199 9.27 4.66 2.72
C VAL A 199 8.93 3.16 2.54
N PRO A 200 8.02 2.55 3.32
CA PRO A 200 7.57 1.17 3.08
C PRO A 200 7.00 0.95 1.67
N ALA A 201 6.23 1.91 1.14
CA ALA A 201 5.66 1.80 -0.21
C ALA A 201 6.75 1.70 -1.29
N ILE A 202 7.79 2.54 -1.23
CA ILE A 202 8.94 2.48 -2.14
C ILE A 202 9.66 1.14 -2.01
N ILE A 203 9.86 0.64 -0.78
CA ILE A 203 10.53 -0.64 -0.56
C ILE A 203 9.71 -1.80 -1.15
N VAL A 204 8.40 -1.83 -0.93
CA VAL A 204 7.50 -2.85 -1.50
C VAL A 204 7.55 -2.83 -3.03
N ILE A 205 7.47 -1.64 -3.66
CA ILE A 205 7.61 -1.51 -5.12
C ILE A 205 8.99 -2.01 -5.58
N SER A 206 10.06 -1.69 -4.86
CA SER A 206 11.41 -2.14 -5.18
C SER A 206 11.53 -3.67 -5.08
N CYS A 207 10.92 -4.30 -4.08
CA CYS A 207 10.86 -5.76 -3.99
C CYS A 207 10.08 -6.38 -5.16
N HIS A 208 8.97 -5.78 -5.58
CA HIS A 208 8.22 -6.25 -6.75
C HIS A 208 8.97 -6.05 -8.06
N LEU A 209 9.75 -4.98 -8.20
CA LEU A 209 10.63 -4.77 -9.37
C LEU A 209 11.75 -5.80 -9.41
N TYR A 210 12.34 -6.11 -8.25
CA TYR A 210 13.29 -7.21 -8.11
C TYR A 210 12.64 -8.56 -8.52
N GLU A 211 11.44 -8.84 -8.02
CA GLU A 211 10.70 -10.04 -8.43
C GLU A 211 10.47 -10.06 -9.94
N ASN A 212 9.90 -9.02 -10.51
CA ASN A 212 9.64 -8.93 -11.94
C ASN A 212 10.91 -9.10 -12.81
N ALA A 213 12.08 -8.66 -12.34
CA ALA A 213 13.32 -8.73 -13.11
C ALA A 213 13.95 -10.14 -13.11
N PHE A 214 13.88 -10.86 -11.99
CA PHE A 214 14.63 -12.10 -11.78
C PHE A 214 13.75 -13.36 -11.68
N HIS A 215 12.42 -13.21 -11.68
CA HIS A 215 11.48 -14.33 -11.47
C HIS A 215 11.67 -15.49 -12.42
N GLU A 216 11.75 -15.21 -13.72
CA GLU A 216 11.94 -16.21 -14.76
C GLU A 216 13.26 -16.97 -14.62
N GLU A 217 14.33 -16.28 -14.21
CA GLU A 217 15.67 -16.87 -14.08
C GLU A 217 15.73 -17.88 -12.94
N TRP A 218 15.20 -17.52 -11.76
CA TRP A 218 15.19 -18.46 -10.65
C TRP A 218 14.19 -19.59 -10.85
N LEU A 219 13.01 -19.32 -11.44
CA LEU A 219 12.02 -20.37 -11.72
C LEU A 219 12.58 -21.41 -12.67
N ARG A 220 13.25 -20.97 -13.75
CA ARG A 220 13.90 -21.85 -14.71
C ARG A 220 14.97 -22.72 -14.05
N SER A 221 15.76 -22.14 -13.13
CA SER A 221 16.82 -22.88 -12.42
C SER A 221 16.27 -23.93 -11.43
N ILE A 222 15.07 -23.72 -10.89
CA ILE A 222 14.40 -24.62 -9.94
C ILE A 222 13.64 -25.73 -10.70
N ALA A 223 12.95 -25.39 -11.79
CA ALA A 223 12.12 -26.30 -12.56
C ALA A 223 12.92 -27.26 -13.46
N CYS A 224 14.05 -26.81 -14.03
CA CYS A 224 14.88 -27.65 -14.90
C CYS A 224 15.87 -28.53 -14.10
N SER A 225 15.42 -29.73 -13.72
CA SER A 225 16.30 -30.79 -13.15
C SER A 225 16.83 -31.75 -14.23
N CYS A 226 17.28 -31.24 -15.39
CA CYS A 226 17.79 -32.08 -16.47
C CYS A 226 19.18 -32.67 -16.11
N PRO A 227 19.38 -34.01 -16.15
CA PRO A 227 20.61 -34.66 -15.69
C PRO A 227 21.90 -34.31 -16.46
N ASN A 228 21.79 -33.78 -17.68
CA ASN A 228 22.91 -33.67 -18.62
C ASN A 228 23.49 -32.26 -18.80
N HIS A 229 23.04 -31.26 -18.03
CA HIS A 229 23.70 -29.95 -18.04
C HIS A 229 24.58 -29.81 -16.80
N MET A 230 25.89 -29.81 -17.03
CA MET A 230 26.91 -29.47 -16.05
C MET A 230 26.51 -28.20 -15.28
N ALA A 231 26.26 -28.36 -13.98
CA ALA A 231 26.35 -27.38 -12.89
C ALA A 231 26.29 -25.89 -13.27
N ALA A 232 25.24 -25.44 -13.98
CA ALA A 232 24.94 -24.02 -14.02
C ALA A 232 24.59 -23.58 -12.57
N PRO A 233 25.14 -22.46 -12.08
CA PRO A 233 24.84 -22.00 -10.73
C PRO A 233 23.32 -21.79 -10.59
N LYS A 234 22.72 -22.48 -9.62
CA LYS A 234 21.28 -22.35 -9.34
C LYS A 234 21.02 -20.95 -8.80
N VAL A 235 20.50 -20.07 -9.66
CA VAL A 235 20.07 -18.73 -9.27
C VAL A 235 18.84 -18.87 -8.37
N ARG A 236 18.97 -18.47 -7.10
CA ARG A 236 17.88 -18.53 -6.13
C ARG A 236 17.41 -17.13 -5.78
N PRO A 237 16.11 -16.95 -5.46
CA PRO A 237 15.65 -15.67 -4.98
C PRO A 237 16.33 -15.34 -3.66
N VAL A 238 16.66 -14.08 -3.49
CA VAL A 238 17.28 -13.59 -2.27
C VAL A 238 16.22 -13.54 -1.16
N TYR A 239 16.28 -14.49 -0.24
CA TYR A 239 15.25 -14.72 0.78
C TYR A 239 14.88 -13.47 1.59
N TYR A 240 15.87 -12.67 2.01
CA TYR A 240 15.60 -11.48 2.81
C TYR A 240 14.85 -10.39 2.04
N ILE A 241 15.00 -10.29 0.71
CA ILE A 241 14.22 -9.34 -0.12
C ILE A 241 12.76 -9.76 -0.17
N LEU A 242 12.50 -11.07 -0.31
CA LEU A 242 11.14 -11.62 -0.29
C LEU A 242 10.48 -11.38 1.07
N MET A 243 11.18 -11.63 2.18
CA MET A 243 10.64 -11.38 3.53
C MET A 243 10.41 -9.89 3.78
N LEU A 244 11.31 -9.03 3.29
CA LEU A 244 11.20 -7.58 3.42
C LEU A 244 9.93 -7.04 2.77
N LYS A 245 9.48 -7.61 1.65
CA LYS A 245 8.21 -7.26 0.99
C LYS A 245 7.03 -7.36 1.95
N TYR A 246 6.85 -8.53 2.59
CA TYR A 246 5.72 -8.77 3.49
C TYR A 246 5.82 -7.93 4.76
N PHE A 247 7.03 -7.80 5.31
CA PHE A 247 7.27 -6.96 6.48
C PHE A 247 6.89 -5.51 6.21
N MET A 248 7.38 -4.92 5.11
CA MET A 248 7.11 -3.52 4.76
C MET A 248 5.65 -3.31 4.34
N ALA A 249 5.02 -4.30 3.71
CA ALA A 249 3.59 -4.26 3.41
C ALA A 249 2.72 -4.16 4.68
N LEU A 250 3.16 -4.71 5.82
CA LEU A 250 2.43 -4.64 7.10
C LEU A 250 2.92 -3.53 8.03
N ALA A 251 4.15 -3.03 7.86
CA ALA A 251 4.78 -2.05 8.73
C ALA A 251 3.97 -0.76 8.87
N VAL A 252 3.30 -0.33 7.80
CA VAL A 252 2.46 0.88 7.82
C VAL A 252 1.30 0.74 8.83
N GLY A 253 0.68 -0.43 8.94
CA GLY A 253 -0.40 -0.66 9.91
C GLY A 253 0.05 -0.47 11.37
N ILE A 254 1.30 -0.78 11.67
CA ILE A 254 1.89 -0.54 13.00
C ILE A 254 2.02 0.97 13.25
N THR A 255 2.51 1.73 12.26
CA THR A 255 2.67 3.19 12.39
C THR A 255 1.34 3.91 12.57
N SER A 256 0.26 3.43 11.95
CA SER A 256 -1.07 4.01 12.11
C SER A 256 -1.69 3.69 13.48
N GLY A 257 -1.37 2.54 14.07
CA GLY A 257 -1.70 2.22 15.47
C GLY A 257 -1.03 3.18 16.46
N VAL A 258 0.28 3.44 16.29
CA VAL A 258 1.04 4.39 17.11
C VAL A 258 0.49 5.82 16.99
N TRP A 259 -0.01 6.18 15.81
CA TRP A 259 -0.64 7.49 15.60
C TRP A 259 -1.90 7.70 16.45
N ILE A 260 -2.75 6.68 16.56
CA ILE A 260 -3.99 6.73 17.35
C ILE A 260 -3.68 6.71 18.85
N TRP A 261 -2.53 6.14 19.23
CA TRP A 261 -2.02 6.09 20.60
C TRP A 261 -1.45 7.44 21.06
N SER A 262 -2.29 8.47 21.04
CA SER A 262 -2.04 9.75 21.69
C SER A 262 -2.84 9.77 22.98
N GLY A 263 -2.18 9.94 24.13
CA GLY A 263 -2.85 10.20 25.39
C GLY A 263 -3.73 11.44 25.24
N LYS A 264 -5.05 11.24 25.34
CA LYS A 264 -5.98 12.31 25.65
C LYS A 264 -5.98 12.53 27.15
#